data_AF-A0A813E3Z3-F1
#
_entry.id   AF-A0A813E3Z3-F1
#
_cell.length_a   1.000
_cell.length_b   1.000
_cell.length_c   1.000
_cell.angle_alpha   90.00
_cell.angle_beta   90.00
_cell.angle_gamma   90.00
#
_symmetry.space_group_name_H-M   'P 1'
#
loop_
_entity.id
_entity.type
_entity.pdbx_description
1 polymer ?
#
loop_
_entity_poly.entity_id
_entity_poly.type
_entity_poly.pdbx_seq_one_letter_code
_entity_poly.pdbx_strand_id
1 'polypeptide(L)'
;MPPLPRLSRLSTRPSSLILDDDATNSQNQTTTNNNTNSQTQTTTSNNSNSQKQQQQQQTAKSREECCVCLMASSERTPCGHLLCSHCWSALKQPLCPMCRRELGRVVNVLELDSSEGRPESPRSRFLSTVGSCRAWRQQGARSRTMPALPLTRQGSMSAVIFPTAVLASPPHSPLSSLTRHSSSSAVGSPGSFTNDAVMSLPSAQSPWVSPIMSSSSMPSSPTSRAIGPPSRVRAAELLSRIGRASLGDVSRLTRHVAWLWEESLITAADGTTLCRAVRRRAADVFSRLPLHSLTRAGDLLEEFASQTDRCPAFGGGDGSPRKALESRISFLVYHPSTPEDNGRDSLESLAECYRQSLVLAGRGVVSNWPAELASNHVARWVEQAPLALIHRRAVTLRLLAGETMPQLVSVLSDRLRRLSPQRFDAGQLMGFALVLADLQGLGLTMLDGALEERLVQQLREGVETWPGERLYAELCPQGTLLALCRSSSRVRSAVEAALPARMARAVAETLASLRSSEDSGRVKQELTEWGLMARVARAEGLLDSFGEPERRAMLNMLSDYSSKCMASSSPALRQCAQDIDSAQWSLLVMTAQVDSR
;
A
#
# COMPACT_ATOMS: atom_id res chain seq x y z
N MET A 1 -27.95 -52.99 9.83
CA MET A 1 -26.71 -52.43 10.40
C MET A 1 -26.31 -53.25 11.62
N PRO A 2 -25.09 -53.80 11.69
CA PRO A 2 -24.49 -54.31 12.93
C PRO A 2 -23.79 -53.17 13.70
N PRO A 3 -23.56 -53.32 15.02
CA PRO A 3 -22.90 -52.30 15.86
C PRO A 3 -21.37 -52.35 15.80
N LEU A 4 -20.72 -51.23 16.11
CA LEU A 4 -19.27 -51.11 16.27
C LEU A 4 -18.79 -51.54 17.68
N PRO A 5 -17.59 -52.12 17.84
CA PRO A 5 -17.05 -52.53 19.13
C PRO A 5 -16.48 -51.35 19.95
N ARG A 6 -16.45 -51.53 21.28
CA ARG A 6 -15.79 -50.61 22.23
C ARG A 6 -14.26 -50.82 22.21
N LEU A 7 -13.49 -49.75 22.39
CA LEU A 7 -12.08 -49.83 22.78
C LEU A 7 -11.92 -49.52 24.27
N SER A 8 -11.07 -50.30 24.95
CA SER A 8 -10.84 -50.23 26.41
C SER A 8 -9.47 -49.64 26.74
N ARG A 9 -9.32 -49.13 27.97
CA ARG A 9 -8.10 -48.48 28.47
C ARG A 9 -7.04 -49.49 28.96
N LEU A 10 -5.77 -49.25 28.60
CA LEU A 10 -4.55 -49.62 29.34
C LEU A 10 -3.55 -48.45 29.12
N SER A 11 -2.86 -47.81 30.07
CA SER A 11 -2.59 -48.01 31.52
C SER A 11 -1.42 -48.92 31.90
N THR A 12 -0.18 -48.45 31.68
CA THR A 12 1.03 -48.96 32.35
C THR A 12 2.09 -47.87 32.64
N ARG A 13 2.60 -47.90 33.88
CA ARG A 13 3.83 -47.31 34.48
C ARG A 13 4.34 -48.36 35.51
N PRO A 14 5.47 -48.23 36.25
CA PRO A 14 6.40 -47.11 36.45
C PRO A 14 7.60 -47.22 35.47
N SER A 15 8.92 -47.10 35.72
CA SER A 15 9.83 -46.88 36.88
C SER A 15 11.23 -46.50 36.32
N SER A 16 12.31 -46.19 37.06
CA SER A 16 12.62 -45.40 38.28
C SER A 16 14.10 -45.68 38.64
N LEU A 17 14.98 -44.67 38.63
CA LEU A 17 16.38 -44.59 39.17
C LEU A 17 16.87 -43.17 38.74
N ILE A 18 17.41 -42.22 39.54
CA ILE A 18 18.21 -42.20 40.79
C ILE A 18 19.65 -42.70 40.49
N LEU A 19 20.76 -41.99 40.74
CA LEU A 19 21.18 -40.91 41.68
C LEU A 19 21.68 -39.64 40.89
N ASP A 20 21.58 -38.38 41.37
CA ASP A 20 22.47 -37.57 42.28
C ASP A 20 23.85 -37.18 41.66
N ASP A 21 24.53 -36.07 42.00
CA ASP A 21 24.41 -35.13 43.13
C ASP A 21 24.98 -33.70 42.81
N ASP A 22 25.13 -32.85 43.85
CA ASP A 22 25.87 -31.56 43.96
C ASP A 22 25.26 -30.25 43.36
N ALA A 23 25.56 -29.05 43.91
CA ALA A 23 25.24 -28.48 45.22
C ALA A 23 25.85 -27.05 45.38
N THR A 24 25.05 -26.05 45.79
CA THR A 24 25.39 -24.80 46.55
C THR A 24 24.20 -23.82 46.46
N ASN A 25 23.38 -23.63 47.49
CA ASN A 25 23.58 -22.95 48.78
C ASN A 25 23.41 -21.40 48.75
N SER A 26 22.15 -20.98 48.91
CA SER A 26 21.64 -19.99 49.89
C SER A 26 22.46 -18.73 50.27
N GLN A 27 21.83 -17.54 50.22
CA GLN A 27 21.09 -16.99 51.38
C GLN A 27 20.39 -15.64 51.12
N ASN A 28 19.17 -15.53 51.66
CA ASN A 28 18.52 -14.39 52.34
C ASN A 28 18.92 -12.94 52.00
N GLN A 29 17.90 -12.13 51.63
CA GLN A 29 17.40 -11.14 52.60
C GLN A 29 15.95 -10.70 52.32
N THR A 30 15.20 -10.51 53.42
CA THR A 30 13.79 -10.09 53.42
C THR A 30 13.70 -8.75 54.14
N THR A 31 13.03 -7.76 53.56
CA THR A 31 12.79 -6.48 54.27
C THR A 31 11.33 -6.06 54.14
N THR A 32 10.58 -6.18 55.23
CA THR A 32 9.25 -5.61 55.39
C THR A 32 9.33 -4.14 55.78
N ASN A 33 8.42 -3.30 55.26
CA ASN A 33 7.95 -2.15 56.04
C ASN A 33 6.60 -1.56 55.55
N ASN A 34 5.58 -1.79 56.39
CA ASN A 34 4.54 -0.87 56.82
C ASN A 34 4.04 0.26 55.89
N ASN A 35 2.76 0.14 55.50
CA ASN A 35 1.67 1.02 55.94
C ASN A 35 1.92 2.54 56.02
N THR A 36 1.24 3.32 55.17
CA THR A 36 0.66 4.60 55.60
C THR A 36 -0.70 4.79 54.93
N ASN A 37 -1.73 5.08 55.73
CA ASN A 37 -3.11 5.24 55.28
C ASN A 37 -3.42 6.74 55.18
N SER A 38 -3.92 7.22 54.04
CA SER A 38 -4.39 8.60 53.86
C SER A 38 -5.58 8.65 52.91
N GLN A 39 -6.71 9.17 53.42
CA GLN A 39 -7.89 9.44 52.62
C GLN A 39 -7.67 10.69 51.75
N THR A 40 -8.02 10.65 50.47
CA THR A 40 -8.22 11.87 49.66
C THR A 40 -9.55 11.73 48.91
N GLN A 41 -10.28 12.83 48.79
CA GLN A 41 -11.73 12.82 48.54
C GLN A 41 -12.11 12.70 47.05
N THR A 42 -13.34 12.23 46.81
CA THR A 42 -13.94 12.05 45.49
C THR A 42 -14.42 13.37 44.87
N THR A 43 -13.63 13.98 43.98
CA THR A 43 -14.10 15.07 43.08
C THR A 43 -13.43 15.04 41.70
N THR A 44 -13.87 14.16 40.79
CA THR A 44 -13.37 14.18 39.39
C THR A 44 -14.44 13.80 38.36
N SER A 45 -15.37 14.73 38.12
CA SER A 45 -16.26 14.73 36.95
C SER A 45 -16.19 16.11 36.28
N ASN A 46 -16.40 16.18 34.96
CA ASN A 46 -16.35 17.39 34.10
C ASN A 46 -14.96 17.88 33.64
N ASN A 47 -14.21 17.09 32.85
CA ASN A 47 -13.10 17.63 32.03
C ASN A 47 -13.00 17.07 30.58
N SER A 48 -13.97 16.27 30.14
CA SER A 48 -13.92 15.55 28.85
C SER A 48 -14.24 16.39 27.60
N ASN A 49 -14.69 17.64 27.76
CA ASN A 49 -15.08 18.52 26.64
C ASN A 49 -13.94 19.41 26.13
N SER A 50 -13.03 19.86 27.00
CA SER A 50 -11.95 20.81 26.65
C SER A 50 -10.96 20.25 25.62
N GLN A 51 -10.60 18.97 25.74
CA GLN A 51 -9.68 18.31 24.80
C GLN A 51 -10.25 18.20 23.37
N LYS A 52 -11.56 17.98 23.20
CA LYS A 52 -12.19 17.91 21.87
C LYS A 52 -12.16 19.25 21.14
N GLN A 53 -12.27 20.37 21.86
CA GLN A 53 -12.14 21.71 21.24
C GLN A 53 -10.68 22.02 20.85
N GLN A 54 -9.70 21.67 21.69
CA GLN A 54 -8.29 21.89 21.34
C GLN A 54 -7.85 21.04 20.13
N GLN A 55 -8.30 19.79 20.02
CA GLN A 55 -7.96 18.94 18.88
C GLN A 55 -8.61 19.41 17.56
N GLN A 56 -9.78 20.07 17.62
CA GLN A 56 -10.37 20.75 16.46
C GLN A 56 -9.63 22.05 16.08
N GLN A 57 -9.05 22.79 17.03
CA GLN A 57 -8.26 23.98 16.73
C GLN A 57 -6.89 23.63 16.11
N GLN A 58 -6.27 22.52 16.47
CA GLN A 58 -5.01 22.07 15.84
C GLN A 58 -5.20 21.69 14.36
N THR A 59 -6.33 21.07 13.98
CA THR A 59 -6.67 20.76 12.58
C THR A 59 -7.14 21.97 11.74
N ALA A 60 -7.26 23.15 12.36
CA ALA A 60 -7.43 24.42 11.65
C ALA A 60 -6.10 25.05 11.24
N LYS A 61 -4.99 24.79 11.97
CA LYS A 61 -3.68 25.39 11.71
C LYS A 61 -2.87 24.68 10.62
N SER A 62 -3.19 23.44 10.30
CA SER A 62 -2.60 22.67 9.18
C SER A 62 -3.31 22.93 7.83
N ARG A 63 -3.71 24.18 7.57
CA ARG A 63 -4.58 24.56 6.43
C ARG A 63 -4.07 25.78 5.65
N GLU A 64 -2.77 26.02 5.69
CA GLU A 64 -2.09 27.11 4.96
C GLU A 64 -1.06 26.55 3.96
N GLU A 65 -1.35 25.39 3.35
CA GLU A 65 -0.48 24.73 2.37
C GLU A 65 -1.07 24.77 0.95
N CYS A 66 -0.22 24.99 -0.06
CA CYS A 66 -0.58 24.95 -1.47
C CYS A 66 -0.99 23.53 -1.91
N CYS A 67 -2.17 23.39 -2.54
CA CYS A 67 -2.75 22.09 -2.89
C CYS A 67 -1.99 21.29 -3.99
N VAL A 68 -0.87 21.82 -4.51
CA VAL A 68 -0.04 21.17 -5.55
C VAL A 68 1.35 20.81 -5.02
N CYS A 69 2.02 21.71 -4.30
CA CYS A 69 3.39 21.51 -3.83
C CYS A 69 3.52 21.28 -2.32
N LEU A 70 2.43 21.44 -1.54
CA LEU A 70 2.38 21.33 -0.08
C LEU A 70 3.31 22.31 0.67
N MET A 71 3.85 23.33 -0.02
CA MET A 71 4.56 24.43 0.64
C MET A 71 3.56 25.45 1.19
N ALA A 72 3.95 26.18 2.24
CA ALA A 72 3.13 27.22 2.85
C ALA A 72 2.66 28.28 1.82
N SER A 73 1.39 28.65 1.89
CA SER A 73 0.71 29.52 0.93
C SER A 73 -0.50 30.19 1.56
N SER A 74 -0.57 31.51 1.52
CA SER A 74 -1.75 32.30 1.91
C SER A 74 -2.70 32.57 0.73
N GLU A 75 -2.21 32.45 -0.51
CA GLU A 75 -2.95 32.75 -1.74
C GLU A 75 -4.09 31.76 -2.00
N ARG A 76 -5.32 32.27 -2.07
CA ARG A 76 -6.54 31.50 -2.36
C ARG A 76 -7.03 31.75 -3.78
N THR A 77 -7.30 30.65 -4.48
CA THR A 77 -8.09 30.64 -5.72
C THR A 77 -9.52 31.19 -5.49
N PRO A 78 -10.21 31.72 -6.52
CA PRO A 78 -11.61 32.18 -6.42
C PRO A 78 -12.61 31.12 -5.94
N CYS A 79 -12.23 29.84 -5.97
CA CYS A 79 -13.03 28.72 -5.46
C CYS A 79 -12.62 28.26 -4.04
N GLY A 80 -11.78 29.03 -3.34
CA GLY A 80 -11.45 28.86 -1.92
C GLY A 80 -10.24 27.98 -1.60
N HIS A 81 -9.70 27.24 -2.58
CA HIS A 81 -8.53 26.37 -2.43
C HIS A 81 -7.23 27.18 -2.44
N LEU A 82 -6.23 26.77 -1.66
CA LEU A 82 -4.90 27.40 -1.64
C LEU A 82 -4.03 26.91 -2.80
N LEU A 83 -3.41 27.85 -3.50
CA LEU A 83 -2.52 27.58 -4.63
C LEU A 83 -1.51 28.73 -4.74
N CYS A 84 -0.23 28.47 -4.47
CA CYS A 84 0.80 29.51 -4.55
C CYS A 84 1.11 29.91 -6.00
N SER A 85 1.53 31.16 -6.18
CA SER A 85 1.81 31.85 -7.43
C SER A 85 2.74 31.08 -8.37
N HIS A 86 3.76 30.40 -7.84
CA HIS A 86 4.60 29.51 -8.65
C HIS A 86 3.79 28.35 -9.25
N CYS A 87 2.99 27.65 -8.45
CA CYS A 87 2.12 26.58 -8.95
C CYS A 87 0.99 27.11 -9.85
N TRP A 88 0.49 28.32 -9.61
CA TRP A 88 -0.48 29.01 -10.47
C TRP A 88 0.11 29.28 -11.87
N SER A 89 1.31 29.86 -11.95
CA SER A 89 1.99 30.12 -13.22
C SER A 89 2.38 28.84 -14.00
N ALA A 90 2.53 27.72 -13.30
CA ALA A 90 2.86 26.43 -13.89
C ALA A 90 1.64 25.67 -14.45
N LEU A 91 0.40 26.16 -14.28
CA LEU A 91 -0.79 25.50 -14.80
C LEU A 91 -0.92 25.66 -16.32
N LYS A 92 -0.96 24.53 -17.04
CA LYS A 92 -1.20 24.49 -18.50
C LYS A 92 -2.57 25.02 -18.94
N GLN A 93 -3.52 25.10 -18.03
CA GLN A 93 -4.88 25.62 -18.23
C GLN A 93 -5.30 26.38 -16.96
N PRO A 94 -6.07 27.46 -17.05
CA PRO A 94 -6.50 28.26 -15.90
C PRO A 94 -7.65 27.57 -15.14
N LEU A 95 -7.42 26.34 -14.65
CA LEU A 95 -8.40 25.52 -13.92
C LEU A 95 -7.85 25.13 -12.55
N CYS A 96 -8.67 25.24 -11.50
CA CYS A 96 -8.28 24.83 -10.16
C CYS A 96 -7.94 23.33 -10.11
N PRO A 97 -6.74 22.90 -9.66
CA PRO A 97 -6.37 21.49 -9.60
C PRO A 97 -7.34 20.62 -8.77
N MET A 98 -7.92 21.19 -7.70
CA MET A 98 -8.80 20.48 -6.77
C MET A 98 -10.24 20.32 -7.27
N CYS A 99 -10.83 21.36 -7.88
CA CYS A 99 -12.25 21.38 -8.21
C CYS A 99 -12.58 21.74 -9.67
N ARG A 100 -11.56 21.91 -10.52
CA ARG A 100 -11.65 22.18 -11.97
C ARG A 100 -12.48 23.40 -12.39
N ARG A 101 -12.86 24.30 -11.48
CA ARG A 101 -13.44 25.62 -11.81
C ARG A 101 -12.37 26.52 -12.42
N GLU A 102 -12.79 27.42 -13.30
CA GLU A 102 -11.90 28.41 -13.89
C GLU A 102 -11.30 29.37 -12.86
N LEU A 103 -10.00 29.58 -12.99
CA LEU A 103 -9.22 30.60 -12.32
C LEU A 103 -9.19 31.80 -13.27
N GLY A 104 -10.19 32.67 -13.17
CA GLY A 104 -10.37 33.80 -14.08
C GLY A 104 -9.07 34.58 -14.29
N ARG A 105 -8.72 34.86 -15.54
CA ARG A 105 -7.51 35.62 -15.89
C ARG A 105 -7.60 37.02 -15.28
N VAL A 106 -6.86 37.25 -14.20
CA VAL A 106 -6.55 38.60 -13.73
C VAL A 106 -5.69 39.24 -14.82
N VAL A 107 -6.28 40.16 -15.58
CA VAL A 107 -5.55 41.00 -16.52
C VAL A 107 -4.79 42.02 -15.68
N ASN A 108 -3.45 42.01 -15.75
CA ASN A 108 -2.62 43.00 -15.07
C ASN A 108 -2.78 44.37 -15.74
N VAL A 109 -3.80 45.13 -15.34
CA VAL A 109 -3.97 46.55 -15.72
C VAL A 109 -3.14 47.42 -14.76
N LEU A 110 -1.81 47.30 -14.88
CA LEU A 110 -0.82 48.18 -14.25
C LEU A 110 0.41 48.32 -15.17
N GLU A 111 0.19 48.86 -16.37
CA GLU A 111 1.21 49.66 -17.06
C GLU A 111 0.84 51.13 -16.89
N LEU A 112 1.60 51.86 -16.06
CA LEU A 112 1.96 53.28 -16.23
C LEU A 112 2.95 53.70 -15.14
N ASP A 113 3.92 54.53 -15.55
CA ASP A 113 4.78 55.42 -14.78
C ASP A 113 5.40 54.91 -13.45
N SER A 114 6.69 54.56 -13.53
CA SER A 114 7.74 55.41 -12.93
C SER A 114 9.15 54.97 -13.34
N SER A 115 9.91 55.89 -13.94
CA SER A 115 11.34 55.74 -14.17
C SER A 115 12.14 56.52 -13.13
N GLU A 116 13.02 55.87 -12.36
CA GLU A 116 14.31 56.49 -11.94
C GLU A 116 15.30 55.52 -11.27
N GLY A 117 16.53 55.51 -11.80
CA GLY A 117 17.80 55.58 -11.04
C GLY A 117 18.20 54.58 -9.93
N ARG A 118 19.32 53.89 -10.19
CA ARG A 118 20.46 53.65 -9.25
C ARG A 118 20.30 52.54 -8.16
N PRO A 119 21.41 52.04 -7.58
CA PRO A 119 22.44 51.21 -8.23
C PRO A 119 22.58 49.80 -7.59
N GLU A 120 23.49 48.98 -8.12
CA GLU A 120 23.71 47.59 -7.69
C GLU A 120 24.25 47.41 -6.26
N SER A 121 23.90 46.27 -5.63
CA SER A 121 24.49 45.81 -4.36
C SER A 121 24.72 44.28 -4.38
N PRO A 122 25.97 43.80 -4.43
CA PRO A 122 26.28 42.39 -4.69
C PRO A 122 26.31 41.52 -3.41
N ARG A 123 25.15 41.29 -2.76
CA ARG A 123 25.12 40.50 -1.50
C ARG A 123 23.88 39.60 -1.26
N SER A 124 23.37 38.91 -2.29
CA SER A 124 22.28 37.93 -2.12
C SER A 124 22.27 36.78 -3.15
N ARG A 125 23.29 35.90 -3.17
CA ARG A 125 23.39 34.76 -4.11
C ARG A 125 23.83 33.40 -3.52
N PHE A 126 23.82 33.22 -2.20
CA PHE A 126 24.49 32.07 -1.55
C PHE A 126 23.60 31.03 -0.84
N LEU A 127 22.27 31.12 -0.91
CA LEU A 127 21.35 30.19 -0.20
C LEU A 127 20.23 29.56 -1.05
N SER A 128 20.26 29.70 -2.38
CA SER A 128 19.18 29.24 -3.27
C SER A 128 19.40 27.84 -3.91
N THR A 129 20.53 27.17 -3.64
CA THR A 129 21.00 26.03 -4.46
C THR A 129 20.80 24.64 -3.84
N VAL A 130 20.37 24.53 -2.57
CA VAL A 130 20.25 23.24 -1.84
C VAL A 130 18.77 22.85 -1.62
N GLY A 131 17.90 23.16 -2.60
CA GLY A 131 16.45 23.20 -2.41
C GLY A 131 15.58 22.44 -3.42
N SER A 132 16.09 21.52 -4.24
CA SER A 132 15.24 20.75 -5.17
C SER A 132 15.78 19.38 -5.60
N CYS A 133 15.51 18.34 -4.82
CA CYS A 133 15.74 16.94 -5.22
C CYS A 133 14.67 16.37 -6.19
N ARG A 134 13.72 17.18 -6.68
CA ARG A 134 12.61 16.72 -7.55
C ARG A 134 12.72 17.15 -9.02
N ALA A 135 13.60 18.08 -9.37
CA ALA A 135 13.65 18.65 -10.72
C ALA A 135 14.25 17.73 -11.82
N TRP A 136 15.12 16.78 -11.46
CA TRP A 136 16.04 16.15 -12.42
C TRP A 136 15.50 14.97 -13.25
N ARG A 137 14.24 14.55 -13.08
CA ARG A 137 13.69 13.33 -13.73
C ARG A 137 13.31 13.45 -15.22
N GLN A 138 13.69 14.52 -15.94
CA GLN A 138 13.30 14.71 -17.35
C GLN A 138 14.43 15.06 -18.34
N GLN A 139 15.70 15.12 -17.91
CA GLN A 139 16.84 15.37 -18.82
C GLN A 139 17.72 14.12 -18.93
N GLY A 140 17.32 13.17 -19.79
CA GLY A 140 18.01 11.88 -19.97
C GLY A 140 17.75 11.18 -21.29
N ALA A 141 17.45 11.92 -22.37
CA ALA A 141 17.04 11.35 -23.66
C ALA A 141 17.45 12.18 -24.89
N ARG A 142 18.72 12.63 -24.96
CA ARG A 142 19.29 13.21 -26.19
C ARG A 142 20.73 12.76 -26.46
N SER A 143 20.88 11.98 -27.53
CA SER A 143 22.04 11.85 -28.43
C SER A 143 23.45 11.69 -27.84
N ARG A 144 23.98 10.46 -27.92
CA ARG A 144 25.36 10.23 -28.37
C ARG A 144 25.37 9.21 -29.51
N THR A 145 25.69 9.68 -30.72
CA THR A 145 26.03 8.84 -31.87
C THR A 145 27.42 8.23 -31.69
N MET A 146 27.54 6.92 -31.83
CA MET A 146 28.84 6.23 -31.88
C MET A 146 29.50 6.45 -33.25
N PRO A 147 30.79 6.78 -33.33
CA PRO A 147 31.55 6.65 -34.57
C PRO A 147 31.86 5.17 -34.85
N ALA A 148 31.73 4.75 -36.10
CA ALA A 148 32.18 3.42 -36.52
C ALA A 148 33.70 3.38 -36.71
N LEU A 149 34.33 2.26 -36.38
CA LEU A 149 35.73 1.96 -36.70
C LEU A 149 35.81 0.67 -37.56
N PRO A 150 36.81 0.57 -38.45
CA PRO A 150 36.80 -0.42 -39.52
C PRO A 150 37.28 -1.82 -39.08
N LEU A 151 36.79 -2.84 -39.80
CA LEU A 151 37.34 -4.19 -39.75
C LEU A 151 38.64 -4.26 -40.56
N THR A 152 39.71 -4.73 -39.94
CA THR A 152 40.87 -5.34 -40.61
C THR A 152 41.05 -6.79 -40.16
N ARG A 153 41.78 -7.58 -40.96
CA ARG A 153 41.74 -9.05 -40.98
C ARG A 153 43.17 -9.60 -40.91
N GLN A 154 43.29 -10.87 -40.50
CA GLN A 154 44.54 -11.62 -40.24
C GLN A 154 45.17 -11.30 -38.86
N GLY A 155 45.72 -12.26 -38.12
CA GLY A 155 45.76 -13.71 -38.39
C GLY A 155 46.63 -14.49 -37.40
N SER A 156 46.97 -15.73 -37.77
CA SER A 156 47.75 -16.72 -37.01
C SER A 156 46.99 -17.55 -35.98
N MET A 157 47.44 -18.80 -35.82
CA MET A 157 46.93 -19.79 -34.87
C MET A 157 48.06 -20.25 -33.95
N SER A 158 47.71 -20.69 -32.74
CA SER A 158 48.57 -21.59 -31.96
C SER A 158 47.67 -22.50 -31.12
N ALA A 159 47.88 -23.80 -31.24
CA ALA A 159 47.07 -24.81 -30.56
C ALA A 159 47.71 -25.21 -29.23
N VAL A 160 46.88 -25.38 -28.20
CA VAL A 160 47.22 -26.10 -26.96
C VAL A 160 46.12 -27.14 -26.75
N ILE A 161 46.51 -28.33 -26.31
CA ILE A 161 45.68 -29.55 -26.27
C ILE A 161 45.46 -29.98 -24.81
N PHE A 162 44.49 -30.88 -24.59
CA PHE A 162 44.12 -31.60 -23.35
C PHE A 162 43.15 -30.86 -22.39
N PRO A 163 42.30 -31.61 -21.66
CA PRO A 163 41.54 -32.76 -22.15
C PRO A 163 40.06 -32.75 -21.73
N THR A 164 39.19 -33.35 -22.55
CA THR A 164 37.76 -33.52 -22.23
C THR A 164 37.55 -34.64 -21.21
N ALA A 165 37.07 -34.31 -20.01
CA ALA A 165 36.61 -35.30 -19.03
C ALA A 165 35.15 -35.68 -19.28
N VAL A 166 34.86 -36.99 -19.28
CA VAL A 166 33.50 -37.55 -19.41
C VAL A 166 33.04 -38.11 -18.07
N LEU A 167 31.90 -37.63 -17.55
CA LEU A 167 31.02 -38.25 -16.55
C LEU A 167 29.67 -37.47 -16.62
N ALA A 168 28.60 -38.02 -17.17
CA ALA A 168 27.65 -38.98 -16.57
C ALA A 168 26.38 -38.27 -16.02
N SER A 169 25.26 -38.44 -16.75
CA SER A 169 23.95 -37.88 -16.41
C SER A 169 23.21 -38.72 -15.35
N PRO A 170 22.41 -38.12 -14.45
CA PRO A 170 21.57 -38.86 -13.51
C PRO A 170 20.32 -39.48 -14.20
N PRO A 171 19.78 -40.60 -13.68
CA PRO A 171 18.67 -41.32 -14.31
C PRO A 171 17.29 -40.73 -13.99
N HIS A 172 16.31 -41.00 -14.87
CA HIS A 172 14.91 -40.68 -14.65
C HIS A 172 14.25 -41.64 -13.62
N SER A 173 13.38 -41.10 -12.76
CA SER A 173 12.50 -41.89 -11.90
C SER A 173 11.15 -42.18 -12.61
N PRO A 174 10.51 -43.33 -12.35
CA PRO A 174 9.37 -43.81 -13.14
C PRO A 174 8.01 -43.20 -12.76
N LEU A 175 7.10 -43.12 -13.73
CA LEU A 175 5.68 -42.83 -13.49
C LEU A 175 4.98 -44.04 -12.86
N SER A 176 4.30 -43.84 -11.73
CA SER A 176 3.37 -44.83 -11.17
C SER A 176 2.01 -44.73 -11.88
N SER A 177 1.62 -45.79 -12.59
CA SER A 177 0.30 -45.91 -13.21
C SER A 177 -0.77 -46.22 -12.15
N LEU A 178 -1.79 -45.36 -12.06
CA LEU A 178 -2.97 -45.62 -11.23
C LEU A 178 -4.19 -45.77 -12.14
N THR A 179 -4.65 -47.01 -12.28
CA THR A 179 -5.86 -47.38 -13.02
C THR A 179 -7.10 -46.76 -12.35
N ARG A 180 -7.96 -46.14 -13.16
CA ARG A 180 -9.28 -45.67 -12.72
C ARG A 180 -10.34 -46.19 -13.67
N HIS A 181 -11.33 -46.91 -13.14
CA HIS A 181 -12.38 -47.53 -13.95
C HIS A 181 -13.31 -46.47 -14.56
N SER A 182 -13.56 -46.59 -15.87
CA SER A 182 -14.58 -45.82 -16.57
C SER A 182 -15.95 -46.45 -16.36
N SER A 183 -16.85 -45.76 -15.66
CA SER A 183 -18.27 -46.10 -15.59
C SER A 183 -19.05 -45.19 -16.53
N SER A 184 -19.53 -45.75 -17.65
CA SER A 184 -20.34 -45.01 -18.63
C SER A 184 -21.78 -44.85 -18.15
N SER A 185 -22.34 -43.65 -18.28
CA SER A 185 -23.79 -43.38 -18.21
C SER A 185 -24.07 -42.13 -19.02
N ALA A 186 -24.84 -42.26 -20.10
CA ALA A 186 -25.11 -41.17 -21.03
C ALA A 186 -26.37 -40.38 -20.63
N VAL A 187 -26.28 -39.05 -20.72
CA VAL A 187 -27.42 -38.14 -20.82
C VAL A 187 -27.10 -37.16 -21.94
N GLY A 188 -28.05 -36.92 -22.86
CA GLY A 188 -27.78 -36.30 -24.15
C GLY A 188 -27.67 -34.77 -24.15
N SER A 189 -26.95 -34.25 -25.14
CA SER A 189 -26.94 -32.84 -25.51
C SER A 189 -28.30 -32.38 -26.04
N PRO A 190 -28.65 -31.09 -25.86
CA PRO A 190 -29.55 -30.41 -26.79
C PRO A 190 -28.91 -29.14 -27.40
N GLY A 191 -29.12 -28.99 -28.72
CA GLY A 191 -29.40 -27.70 -29.38
C GLY A 191 -28.38 -26.56 -29.23
N SER A 192 -27.41 -26.50 -30.15
CA SER A 192 -26.94 -25.19 -30.63
C SER A 192 -28.05 -24.55 -31.45
N PHE A 193 -28.41 -23.30 -31.13
CA PHE A 193 -29.22 -22.44 -32.00
C PHE A 193 -28.60 -21.05 -32.06
N THR A 194 -28.43 -20.54 -33.28
CA THR A 194 -27.81 -19.25 -33.57
C THR A 194 -28.84 -18.18 -33.88
N ASN A 195 -28.52 -16.96 -33.46
CA ASN A 195 -28.82 -15.69 -34.14
C ASN A 195 -30.21 -15.02 -34.05
N ASP A 196 -30.09 -13.69 -33.92
CA ASP A 196 -30.88 -12.62 -34.54
C ASP A 196 -32.37 -12.45 -34.20
N ALA A 197 -32.60 -11.63 -33.18
CA ALA A 197 -33.79 -10.79 -33.07
C ALA A 197 -33.39 -9.35 -32.70
N VAL A 198 -33.19 -8.49 -33.70
CA VAL A 198 -33.02 -7.04 -33.49
C VAL A 198 -34.36 -6.46 -33.03
N MET A 199 -34.37 -5.82 -31.85
CA MET A 199 -35.54 -5.11 -31.31
C MET A 199 -35.15 -3.70 -30.90
N SER A 200 -35.69 -2.72 -31.62
CA SER A 200 -35.39 -1.30 -31.43
C SER A 200 -35.98 -0.75 -30.13
N LEU A 201 -35.18 0.01 -29.38
CA LEU A 201 -35.63 0.75 -28.21
C LEU A 201 -36.44 1.99 -28.62
N PRO A 202 -37.69 2.18 -28.16
CA PRO A 202 -38.38 3.47 -28.26
C PRO A 202 -37.88 4.43 -27.15
N SER A 203 -37.34 5.58 -27.55
CA SER A 203 -36.86 6.62 -26.62
C SER A 203 -38.00 7.33 -25.89
N ALA A 204 -38.36 6.83 -24.71
CA ALA A 204 -39.37 7.45 -23.85
C ALA A 204 -38.82 8.67 -23.09
N GLN A 205 -39.03 9.87 -23.63
CA GLN A 205 -38.83 11.12 -22.89
C GLN A 205 -39.88 11.23 -21.76
N SER A 206 -39.44 11.55 -20.54
CA SER A 206 -40.34 11.72 -19.38
C SER A 206 -40.36 13.18 -18.93
N PRO A 207 -41.44 13.94 -19.15
CA PRO A 207 -41.60 15.26 -18.54
C PRO A 207 -41.95 15.09 -17.05
N TRP A 208 -41.13 15.69 -16.17
CA TRP A 208 -41.44 15.74 -14.74
C TRP A 208 -42.50 16.81 -14.47
N VAL A 209 -43.72 16.38 -14.12
CA VAL A 209 -44.79 17.27 -13.64
C VAL A 209 -45.09 16.92 -12.19
N SER A 210 -44.76 17.84 -11.27
CA SER A 210 -45.05 17.71 -9.84
C SER A 210 -46.55 17.87 -9.58
N PRO A 211 -47.17 17.05 -8.71
CA PRO A 211 -48.53 17.30 -8.25
C PRO A 211 -48.56 18.54 -7.34
N ILE A 212 -49.41 19.52 -7.68
CA ILE A 212 -49.72 20.65 -6.81
C ILE A 212 -50.56 20.16 -5.63
N MET A 213 -50.24 20.61 -4.41
CA MET A 213 -51.05 20.32 -3.22
C MET A 213 -52.29 21.22 -3.19
N SER A 214 -53.36 20.79 -3.86
CA SER A 214 -54.67 21.45 -3.79
C SER A 214 -55.36 21.14 -2.46
N SER A 215 -55.47 22.15 -1.60
CA SER A 215 -56.25 22.09 -0.36
C SER A 215 -57.76 22.03 -0.65
N SER A 216 -58.44 21.00 -0.15
CA SER A 216 -59.90 20.89 -0.25
C SER A 216 -60.57 20.56 1.10
N SER A 217 -61.55 21.42 1.43
CA SER A 217 -62.66 21.27 2.39
C SER A 217 -62.78 19.97 3.21
N MET A 218 -62.88 20.11 4.54
CA MET A 218 -63.44 19.08 5.41
C MET A 218 -64.93 18.82 5.10
N PRO A 219 -65.37 17.55 5.01
CA PRO A 219 -66.76 17.16 5.21
C PRO A 219 -67.07 16.96 6.70
N SER A 220 -68.34 17.10 7.07
CA SER A 220 -68.83 17.02 8.45
C SER A 220 -69.03 15.58 8.96
N SER A 221 -69.22 15.48 10.28
CA SER A 221 -69.53 14.35 11.17
C SER A 221 -69.87 12.96 10.57
N PRO A 222 -69.32 11.87 11.11
CA PRO A 222 -69.52 10.52 10.58
C PRO A 222 -70.91 9.94 10.89
N THR A 223 -71.77 9.83 9.89
CA THR A 223 -72.94 8.95 9.95
C THR A 223 -72.46 7.49 10.04
N SER A 224 -72.96 6.75 11.04
CA SER A 224 -72.57 5.36 11.28
C SER A 224 -72.96 4.44 10.11
N ARG A 225 -72.00 4.20 9.19
CA ARG A 225 -72.14 3.17 8.15
C ARG A 225 -71.80 1.82 8.75
N ALA A 226 -72.66 0.83 8.50
CA ALA A 226 -72.42 -0.55 8.88
C ALA A 226 -71.05 -1.01 8.36
N ILE A 227 -70.24 -1.60 9.24
CA ILE A 227 -68.93 -2.13 8.90
C ILE A 227 -69.13 -3.38 8.04
N GLY A 228 -69.07 -3.20 6.72
CA GLY A 228 -68.98 -4.32 5.79
C GLY A 228 -67.73 -5.16 6.08
N PRO A 229 -67.73 -6.47 5.77
CA PRO A 229 -66.59 -7.34 6.05
C PRO A 229 -65.31 -6.77 5.42
N PRO A 230 -64.17 -6.78 6.13
CA PRO A 230 -62.95 -6.11 5.68
C PRO A 230 -62.55 -6.58 4.29
N SER A 231 -62.39 -5.63 3.37
CA SER A 231 -62.15 -5.92 1.96
C SER A 231 -60.84 -6.69 1.77
N ARG A 232 -60.93 -7.99 1.47
CA ARG A 232 -59.78 -8.88 1.30
C ARG A 232 -58.75 -8.25 0.34
N VAL A 233 -57.51 -8.15 0.82
CA VAL A 233 -56.41 -7.55 0.07
C VAL A 233 -56.15 -8.36 -1.20
N ARG A 234 -56.17 -7.70 -2.37
CA ARG A 234 -56.02 -8.38 -3.66
C ARG A 234 -54.56 -8.81 -3.85
N ALA A 235 -54.27 -10.10 -3.73
CA ALA A 235 -52.92 -10.65 -3.85
C ALA A 235 -52.21 -10.24 -5.15
N ALA A 236 -52.94 -10.09 -6.27
CA ALA A 236 -52.40 -9.60 -7.55
C ALA A 236 -51.80 -8.18 -7.47
N GLU A 237 -52.36 -7.29 -6.65
CA GLU A 237 -51.83 -5.93 -6.45
C GLU A 237 -50.52 -5.97 -5.65
N LEU A 238 -50.47 -6.77 -4.58
CA LEU A 238 -49.25 -7.01 -3.81
C LEU A 238 -48.16 -7.63 -4.70
N LEU A 239 -48.48 -8.60 -5.56
CA LEU A 239 -47.53 -9.18 -6.52
C LEU A 239 -46.95 -8.12 -7.49
N SER A 240 -47.78 -7.19 -7.99
CA SER A 240 -47.34 -6.06 -8.81
C SER A 240 -46.44 -5.07 -8.04
N ARG A 241 -46.70 -4.87 -6.75
CA ARG A 241 -45.87 -4.03 -5.86
C ARG A 241 -44.54 -4.71 -5.54
N ILE A 242 -44.55 -6.02 -5.28
CA ILE A 242 -43.36 -6.86 -5.06
C ILE A 242 -42.46 -6.85 -6.30
N GLY A 243 -43.01 -7.04 -7.51
CA GLY A 243 -42.22 -7.07 -8.75
C GLY A 243 -41.38 -5.80 -9.02
N ARG A 244 -41.75 -4.67 -8.42
CA ARG A 244 -41.04 -3.37 -8.56
C ARG A 244 -40.22 -2.97 -7.34
N ALA A 245 -40.34 -3.68 -6.21
CA ALA A 245 -39.75 -3.33 -4.92
C ALA A 245 -38.22 -3.08 -4.98
N SER A 246 -37.74 -2.02 -4.33
CA SER A 246 -36.31 -1.82 -4.02
C SER A 246 -35.89 -2.65 -2.80
N LEU A 247 -34.58 -2.68 -2.48
CA LEU A 247 -34.06 -3.36 -1.28
C LEU A 247 -34.80 -2.95 0.02
N GLY A 248 -35.10 -1.65 0.18
CA GLY A 248 -35.82 -1.14 1.35
C GLY A 248 -37.31 -1.50 1.35
N ASP A 249 -37.92 -1.61 0.17
CA ASP A 249 -39.32 -2.04 0.04
C ASP A 249 -39.48 -3.53 0.33
N VAL A 250 -38.49 -4.36 -0.01
CA VAL A 250 -38.55 -5.81 0.25
C VAL A 250 -38.63 -6.10 1.75
N SER A 251 -37.86 -5.43 2.63
CA SER A 251 -38.03 -5.59 4.10
C SER A 251 -39.44 -5.23 4.56
N ARG A 252 -39.99 -4.11 4.07
CA ARG A 252 -41.36 -3.68 4.40
C ARG A 252 -42.40 -4.69 3.90
N LEU A 253 -42.20 -5.27 2.73
CA LEU A 253 -43.06 -6.30 2.14
C LEU A 253 -42.96 -7.64 2.86
N THR A 254 -41.77 -8.07 3.30
CA THR A 254 -41.59 -9.29 4.12
C THR A 254 -42.43 -9.21 5.38
N ARG A 255 -42.29 -8.13 6.17
CA ARG A 255 -43.09 -7.93 7.39
C ARG A 255 -44.59 -7.78 7.13
N HIS A 256 -44.97 -7.08 6.05
CA HIS A 256 -46.38 -6.93 5.69
C HIS A 256 -47.05 -8.24 5.26
N VAL A 257 -46.34 -9.10 4.50
CA VAL A 257 -46.85 -10.42 4.11
C VAL A 257 -46.89 -11.38 5.31
N ALA A 258 -45.90 -11.33 6.22
CA ALA A 258 -45.91 -12.10 7.46
C ALA A 258 -47.10 -11.71 8.36
N TRP A 259 -47.39 -10.42 8.52
CA TRP A 259 -48.56 -9.94 9.27
C TRP A 259 -49.89 -10.34 8.60
N LEU A 260 -50.03 -10.19 7.28
CA LEU A 260 -51.23 -10.62 6.56
C LEU A 260 -51.51 -12.13 6.71
N TRP A 261 -50.45 -12.94 6.82
CA TRP A 261 -50.53 -14.39 7.06
C TRP A 261 -51.02 -14.70 8.49
N GLU A 262 -50.40 -14.07 9.48
CA GLU A 262 -50.70 -14.24 10.91
C GLU A 262 -52.16 -13.87 11.25
N GLU A 263 -52.62 -12.72 10.75
CA GLU A 263 -54.02 -12.25 10.90
C GLU A 263 -55.02 -13.03 10.02
N SER A 264 -54.58 -14.03 9.27
CA SER A 264 -55.41 -14.82 8.33
C SER A 264 -56.14 -13.98 7.27
N LEU A 265 -55.60 -12.80 6.92
CA LEU A 265 -56.18 -11.86 5.95
C LEU A 265 -55.96 -12.26 4.48
N ILE A 266 -55.09 -13.25 4.24
CA ILE A 266 -54.81 -13.89 2.95
C ILE A 266 -54.92 -15.41 3.08
N THR A 267 -55.21 -16.13 1.99
CA THR A 267 -55.22 -17.60 2.05
C THR A 267 -53.81 -18.17 2.16
N ALA A 268 -53.68 -19.40 2.67
CA ALA A 268 -52.39 -20.10 2.71
C ALA A 268 -51.74 -20.27 1.33
N ALA A 269 -52.55 -20.38 0.26
CA ALA A 269 -52.07 -20.43 -1.12
C ALA A 269 -51.56 -19.07 -1.63
N ASP A 270 -52.32 -17.99 -1.37
CA ASP A 270 -51.91 -16.62 -1.70
C ASP A 270 -50.63 -16.23 -0.97
N GLY A 271 -50.57 -16.48 0.34
CA GLY A 271 -49.42 -16.16 1.17
C GLY A 271 -48.17 -16.93 0.79
N THR A 272 -48.28 -18.23 0.49
CA THR A 272 -47.15 -19.02 -0.03
C THR A 272 -46.65 -18.45 -1.36
N THR A 273 -47.56 -17.97 -2.21
CA THR A 273 -47.24 -17.32 -3.49
C THR A 273 -46.57 -15.96 -3.30
N LEU A 274 -47.06 -15.15 -2.35
CA LEU A 274 -46.48 -13.86 -1.97
C LEU A 274 -45.09 -14.02 -1.35
N CYS A 275 -44.88 -14.93 -0.39
CA CYS A 275 -43.57 -15.21 0.20
C CYS A 275 -42.54 -15.65 -0.86
N ARG A 276 -42.96 -16.54 -1.79
CA ARG A 276 -42.14 -16.96 -2.93
C ARG A 276 -41.80 -15.77 -3.86
N ALA A 277 -42.75 -14.88 -4.12
CA ALA A 277 -42.52 -13.68 -4.93
C ALA A 277 -41.56 -12.67 -4.25
N VAL A 278 -41.74 -12.42 -2.95
CA VAL A 278 -40.87 -11.55 -2.14
C VAL A 278 -39.43 -12.10 -2.15
N ARG A 279 -39.25 -13.40 -1.93
CA ARG A 279 -37.92 -14.05 -2.01
C ARG A 279 -37.33 -14.00 -3.42
N ARG A 280 -38.11 -14.27 -4.47
CA ARG A 280 -37.62 -14.16 -5.86
C ARG A 280 -37.15 -12.74 -6.19
N ARG A 281 -37.87 -11.71 -5.72
CA ARG A 281 -37.43 -10.31 -5.88
C ARG A 281 -36.19 -9.99 -5.05
N ALA A 282 -36.08 -10.49 -3.81
CA ALA A 282 -34.88 -10.31 -3.00
C ALA A 282 -33.63 -10.86 -3.71
N ALA A 283 -33.72 -12.06 -4.30
CA ALA A 283 -32.64 -12.67 -5.07
C ALA A 283 -32.26 -11.84 -6.32
N ASP A 284 -33.24 -11.35 -7.07
CA ASP A 284 -33.02 -10.45 -8.22
C ASP A 284 -32.34 -9.14 -7.81
N VAL A 285 -32.81 -8.49 -6.74
CA VAL A 285 -32.20 -7.26 -6.19
C VAL A 285 -30.75 -7.55 -5.74
N PHE A 286 -30.52 -8.64 -5.01
CA PHE A 286 -29.21 -9.04 -4.53
C PHE A 286 -28.21 -9.26 -5.67
N SER A 287 -28.63 -9.88 -6.78
CA SER A 287 -27.77 -10.11 -7.96
C SER A 287 -27.17 -8.85 -8.58
N ARG A 288 -27.73 -7.67 -8.27
CA ARG A 288 -27.34 -6.36 -8.82
C ARG A 288 -26.68 -5.42 -7.79
N LEU A 289 -26.60 -5.79 -6.52
CA LEU A 289 -26.18 -4.85 -5.46
C LEU A 289 -24.74 -4.34 -5.62
N PRO A 290 -24.46 -3.06 -5.31
CA PRO A 290 -23.10 -2.57 -5.16
C PRO A 290 -22.49 -3.06 -3.84
N LEU A 291 -21.16 -3.12 -3.80
CA LEU A 291 -20.36 -3.64 -2.69
C LEU A 291 -20.73 -3.02 -1.31
N HIS A 292 -20.91 -1.71 -1.24
CA HIS A 292 -21.30 -1.01 -0.01
C HIS A 292 -22.73 -1.32 0.50
N SER A 293 -23.54 -2.06 -0.27
CA SER A 293 -24.91 -2.44 0.11
C SER A 293 -25.03 -3.90 0.57
N LEU A 294 -23.94 -4.68 0.58
CA LEU A 294 -23.98 -6.11 0.98
C LEU A 294 -24.44 -6.30 2.44
N THR A 295 -24.03 -5.45 3.38
CA THR A 295 -24.46 -5.53 4.79
C THR A 295 -25.99 -5.48 4.92
N ARG A 296 -26.64 -4.60 4.15
CA ARG A 296 -28.11 -4.43 4.12
C ARG A 296 -28.86 -5.61 3.50
N ALA A 297 -28.21 -6.37 2.62
CA ALA A 297 -28.73 -7.66 2.17
C ALA A 297 -28.66 -8.72 3.28
N GLY A 298 -27.67 -8.62 4.15
CA GLY A 298 -27.56 -9.41 5.37
C GLY A 298 -28.70 -9.16 6.34
N ASP A 299 -28.96 -7.89 6.64
CA ASP A 299 -30.07 -7.47 7.53
C ASP A 299 -31.44 -7.99 7.03
N LEU A 300 -31.66 -7.99 5.71
CA LEU A 300 -32.87 -8.53 5.10
C LEU A 300 -32.94 -10.08 5.14
N LEU A 301 -31.81 -10.78 5.14
CA LEU A 301 -31.77 -12.23 5.30
C LEU A 301 -32.06 -12.67 6.74
N GLU A 302 -31.64 -11.89 7.74
CA GLU A 302 -32.04 -12.09 9.14
C GLU A 302 -33.53 -11.80 9.35
N GLU A 303 -34.09 -10.77 8.71
CA GLU A 303 -35.54 -10.55 8.66
C GLU A 303 -36.28 -11.75 8.02
N PHE A 304 -35.77 -12.34 6.94
CA PHE A 304 -36.38 -13.57 6.40
C PHE A 304 -36.30 -14.75 7.37
N ALA A 305 -35.22 -14.87 8.14
CA ALA A 305 -35.10 -15.89 9.17
C ALA A 305 -36.12 -15.67 10.30
N SER A 306 -36.20 -14.47 10.88
CA SER A 306 -37.10 -14.16 11.99
C SER A 306 -38.59 -14.23 11.62
N GLN A 307 -38.96 -13.95 10.36
CA GLN A 307 -40.32 -14.15 9.87
C GLN A 307 -40.62 -15.61 9.43
N THR A 308 -39.64 -16.53 9.42
CA THR A 308 -39.87 -17.93 9.03
C THR A 308 -40.70 -18.69 10.07
N ASP A 309 -40.53 -18.41 11.36
CA ASP A 309 -41.34 -19.04 12.43
C ASP A 309 -42.82 -18.64 12.34
N ARG A 310 -43.10 -17.41 11.88
CA ARG A 310 -44.45 -16.85 11.73
C ARG A 310 -45.09 -17.22 10.39
N CYS A 311 -44.27 -17.38 9.34
CA CYS A 311 -44.71 -17.83 8.03
C CYS A 311 -43.67 -18.80 7.41
N PRO A 312 -43.83 -20.12 7.61
CA PRO A 312 -42.87 -21.14 7.14
C PRO A 312 -42.59 -21.14 5.63
N ALA A 313 -43.47 -20.51 4.83
CA ALA A 313 -43.24 -20.27 3.40
C ALA A 313 -42.01 -19.39 3.09
N PHE A 314 -41.47 -18.65 4.06
CA PHE A 314 -40.17 -17.99 3.90
C PHE A 314 -38.98 -18.96 3.98
N GLY A 315 -39.07 -20.08 4.71
CA GLY A 315 -37.94 -21.00 4.90
C GLY A 315 -37.65 -21.94 3.72
N GLY A 316 -38.69 -22.51 3.10
CA GLY A 316 -38.53 -23.61 2.12
C GLY A 316 -38.34 -23.20 0.66
N GLY A 317 -37.46 -23.89 -0.08
CA GLY A 317 -37.47 -23.94 -1.56
C GLY A 317 -36.30 -23.28 -2.30
N ASP A 318 -36.11 -23.70 -3.55
CA ASP A 318 -35.01 -23.28 -4.42
C ASP A 318 -35.07 -21.80 -4.83
N GLY A 319 -33.91 -21.24 -5.18
CA GLY A 319 -33.75 -19.80 -5.36
C GLY A 319 -33.74 -19.02 -4.04
N SER A 320 -33.13 -19.58 -2.98
CA SER A 320 -32.88 -18.85 -1.73
C SER A 320 -32.08 -17.56 -1.99
N PRO A 321 -32.51 -16.39 -1.47
CA PRO A 321 -31.77 -15.14 -1.64
C PRO A 321 -30.33 -15.20 -1.10
N ARG A 322 -30.04 -16.06 -0.11
CA ARG A 322 -28.68 -16.34 0.37
C ARG A 322 -27.74 -16.74 -0.78
N LYS A 323 -28.16 -17.69 -1.62
CA LYS A 323 -27.35 -18.15 -2.77
C LYS A 323 -27.10 -17.01 -3.77
N ALA A 324 -28.09 -16.14 -3.98
CA ALA A 324 -27.95 -14.97 -4.86
C ALA A 324 -26.99 -13.92 -4.28
N LEU A 325 -26.98 -13.72 -2.96
CA LEU A 325 -26.00 -12.87 -2.27
C LEU A 325 -24.58 -13.45 -2.34
N GLU A 326 -24.43 -14.75 -2.05
CA GLU A 326 -23.15 -15.47 -2.18
C GLU A 326 -22.61 -15.38 -3.61
N SER A 327 -23.45 -15.63 -4.63
CA SER A 327 -23.07 -15.46 -6.04
C SER A 327 -22.72 -14.01 -6.41
N ARG A 328 -23.39 -13.01 -5.82
CA ARG A 328 -23.05 -11.59 -6.04
C ARG A 328 -21.70 -11.24 -5.43
N ILE A 329 -21.39 -11.71 -4.24
CA ILE A 329 -20.09 -11.51 -3.60
C ILE A 329 -18.99 -12.12 -4.47
N SER A 330 -19.17 -13.38 -4.92
CA SER A 330 -18.23 -14.03 -5.84
C SER A 330 -18.03 -13.23 -7.13
N PHE A 331 -19.11 -12.73 -7.74
CA PHE A 331 -19.02 -11.87 -8.92
C PHE A 331 -18.18 -10.61 -8.65
N LEU A 332 -18.35 -9.93 -7.51
CA LEU A 332 -17.57 -8.75 -7.15
C LEU A 332 -16.09 -9.08 -6.86
N VAL A 333 -15.78 -10.31 -6.45
CA VAL A 333 -14.41 -10.81 -6.25
C VAL A 333 -13.71 -11.21 -7.55
N TYR A 334 -14.46 -11.74 -8.54
CA TYR A 334 -13.95 -11.98 -9.90
C TYR A 334 -13.86 -10.69 -10.73
N HIS A 335 -14.72 -9.71 -10.46
CA HIS A 335 -14.78 -8.42 -11.17
C HIS A 335 -14.65 -7.23 -10.20
N PRO A 336 -13.48 -7.04 -9.55
CA PRO A 336 -13.23 -5.95 -8.62
C PRO A 336 -13.06 -4.61 -9.35
N SER A 337 -14.19 -4.01 -9.73
CA SER A 337 -14.36 -2.63 -10.22
C SER A 337 -13.54 -2.21 -11.46
N THR A 338 -14.15 -2.38 -12.64
CA THR A 338 -13.82 -1.63 -13.88
C THR A 338 -15.13 -1.16 -14.54
N PRO A 339 -15.15 -0.17 -15.46
CA PRO A 339 -14.01 0.55 -16.05
C PRO A 339 -13.98 2.09 -15.85
N GLU A 340 -14.99 2.72 -15.23
CA GLU A 340 -15.11 4.19 -15.19
C GLU A 340 -14.27 4.89 -14.11
N ASP A 341 -13.98 4.20 -13.00
CA ASP A 341 -13.07 4.70 -11.98
C ASP A 341 -11.62 4.63 -12.50
N ASN A 342 -11.00 5.80 -12.68
CA ASN A 342 -9.66 6.03 -13.28
C ASN A 342 -8.52 5.27 -12.56
N GLY A 343 -8.45 3.95 -12.73
CA GLY A 343 -7.53 3.08 -12.01
C GLY A 343 -7.76 3.08 -10.50
N ARG A 344 -9.02 3.06 -10.00
CA ARG A 344 -9.23 2.67 -8.59
C ARG A 344 -8.68 1.26 -8.38
N ASP A 345 -7.77 1.15 -7.44
CA ASP A 345 -6.98 -0.05 -7.24
C ASP A 345 -7.88 -1.22 -6.79
N SER A 346 -7.75 -2.37 -7.45
CA SER A 346 -8.60 -3.54 -7.23
C SER A 346 -8.45 -4.18 -5.85
N LEU A 347 -7.35 -3.88 -5.13
CA LEU A 347 -7.12 -4.35 -3.77
C LEU A 347 -8.19 -3.83 -2.79
N GLU A 348 -8.52 -2.54 -2.83
CA GLU A 348 -9.53 -1.95 -1.94
C GLU A 348 -10.92 -2.58 -2.13
N SER A 349 -11.32 -2.86 -3.38
CA SER A 349 -12.56 -3.59 -3.67
C SER A 349 -12.52 -5.03 -3.15
N LEU A 350 -11.39 -5.74 -3.30
CA LEU A 350 -11.21 -7.09 -2.75
C LEU A 350 -11.19 -7.09 -1.21
N ALA A 351 -10.58 -6.09 -0.58
CA ALA A 351 -10.50 -5.92 0.87
C ALA A 351 -11.88 -5.65 1.51
N GLU A 352 -12.68 -4.79 0.87
CA GLU A 352 -14.08 -4.58 1.29
C GLU A 352 -14.94 -5.82 1.02
N CYS A 353 -14.77 -6.53 -0.11
CA CYS A 353 -15.44 -7.81 -0.34
C CYS A 353 -15.12 -8.83 0.76
N TYR A 354 -13.85 -8.93 1.17
CA TYR A 354 -13.44 -9.82 2.24
C TYR A 354 -14.07 -9.46 3.59
N ARG A 355 -13.98 -8.19 4.01
CA ARG A 355 -14.59 -7.70 5.26
C ARG A 355 -16.11 -7.90 5.30
N GLN A 356 -16.81 -7.57 4.21
CA GLN A 356 -18.26 -7.79 4.09
C GLN A 356 -18.60 -9.29 4.18
N SER A 357 -17.80 -10.15 3.54
CA SER A 357 -17.99 -11.61 3.61
C SER A 357 -17.80 -12.14 5.03
N LEU A 358 -16.76 -11.70 5.74
CA LEU A 358 -16.54 -12.08 7.15
C LEU A 358 -17.71 -11.64 8.04
N VAL A 359 -18.20 -10.40 7.91
CA VAL A 359 -19.33 -9.89 8.70
C VAL A 359 -20.61 -10.69 8.43
N LEU A 360 -20.90 -10.98 7.16
CA LEU A 360 -22.09 -11.76 6.79
C LEU A 360 -21.97 -13.25 7.18
N ALA A 361 -20.76 -13.82 7.18
CA ALA A 361 -20.52 -15.21 7.57
C ALA A 361 -20.52 -15.38 9.10
N GLY A 362 -19.97 -14.43 9.85
CA GLY A 362 -20.05 -14.39 11.31
C GLY A 362 -21.47 -14.24 11.85
N ARG A 363 -22.37 -13.62 11.07
CA ARG A 363 -23.82 -13.58 11.30
C ARG A 363 -24.54 -14.88 10.89
N GLY A 364 -23.84 -15.86 10.33
CA GLY A 364 -24.40 -17.11 9.80
C GLY A 364 -25.21 -16.95 8.51
N VAL A 365 -25.32 -15.73 7.98
CA VAL A 365 -26.20 -15.34 6.87
C VAL A 365 -25.69 -15.87 5.52
N VAL A 366 -24.38 -15.86 5.32
CA VAL A 366 -23.69 -16.53 4.19
C VAL A 366 -22.71 -17.58 4.72
N SER A 367 -22.21 -18.43 3.84
CA SER A 367 -21.11 -19.37 4.14
C SER A 367 -19.76 -18.66 4.22
N ASN A 368 -18.72 -19.30 4.77
CA ASN A 368 -17.35 -18.75 4.79
C ASN A 368 -16.72 -18.65 3.38
N TRP A 369 -17.20 -19.45 2.43
CA TRP A 369 -16.59 -19.62 1.11
C TRP A 369 -16.37 -18.31 0.31
N PRO A 370 -17.27 -17.32 0.28
CA PRO A 370 -16.99 -16.04 -0.37
C PRO A 370 -15.86 -15.23 0.29
N ALA A 371 -15.66 -15.38 1.61
CA ALA A 371 -14.53 -14.78 2.32
C ALA A 371 -13.22 -15.51 1.96
N GLU A 372 -13.23 -16.85 1.94
CA GLU A 372 -12.10 -17.65 1.48
C GLU A 372 -11.71 -17.27 0.04
N LEU A 373 -12.69 -17.18 -0.87
CA LEU A 373 -12.50 -16.77 -2.27
C LEU A 373 -11.90 -15.35 -2.38
N ALA A 374 -12.43 -14.38 -1.63
CA ALA A 374 -11.88 -13.02 -1.57
C ALA A 374 -10.44 -13.00 -1.04
N SER A 375 -10.14 -13.76 0.02
CA SER A 375 -8.78 -13.84 0.59
C SER A 375 -7.77 -14.45 -0.39
N ASN A 376 -8.20 -15.47 -1.17
CA ASN A 376 -7.40 -16.07 -2.22
C ASN A 376 -7.15 -15.10 -3.40
N HIS A 377 -8.11 -14.21 -3.69
CA HIS A 377 -7.93 -13.16 -4.69
C HIS A 377 -7.02 -12.02 -4.20
N VAL A 378 -7.10 -11.64 -2.92
CA VAL A 378 -6.12 -10.72 -2.28
C VAL A 378 -4.72 -11.32 -2.31
N ALA A 379 -4.57 -12.61 -1.95
CA ALA A 379 -3.28 -13.30 -2.02
C ALA A 379 -2.72 -13.33 -3.46
N ARG A 380 -3.53 -13.72 -4.46
CA ARG A 380 -3.11 -13.71 -5.87
C ARG A 380 -2.76 -12.30 -6.38
N TRP A 381 -3.51 -11.27 -5.96
CA TRP A 381 -3.17 -9.88 -6.26
C TRP A 381 -1.80 -9.53 -5.67
N VAL A 382 -1.54 -9.90 -4.41
CA VAL A 382 -0.25 -9.71 -3.75
C VAL A 382 0.86 -10.47 -4.45
N GLU A 383 0.62 -11.64 -5.04
CA GLU A 383 1.62 -12.38 -5.84
C GLU A 383 1.93 -11.75 -7.21
N GLN A 384 1.04 -10.92 -7.75
CA GLN A 384 1.12 -10.41 -9.14
C GLN A 384 1.41 -8.91 -9.24
N ALA A 385 0.93 -8.07 -8.32
CA ALA A 385 1.04 -6.61 -8.38
C ALA A 385 2.51 -6.10 -8.46
N PRO A 386 2.88 -5.09 -9.29
CA PRO A 386 4.24 -4.56 -9.28
C PRO A 386 4.69 -4.03 -7.90
N LEU A 387 5.99 -4.08 -7.56
CA LEU A 387 6.51 -3.60 -6.27
C LEU A 387 6.04 -2.17 -5.90
N ALA A 388 6.06 -1.25 -6.88
CA ALA A 388 5.57 0.11 -6.70
C ALA A 388 4.06 0.20 -6.34
N LEU A 389 3.27 -0.80 -6.73
CA LEU A 389 1.86 -0.91 -6.37
C LEU A 389 1.67 -1.53 -4.98
N ILE A 390 2.55 -2.45 -4.56
CA ILE A 390 2.62 -2.92 -3.16
C ILE A 390 2.91 -1.73 -2.24
N HIS A 391 3.95 -0.95 -2.54
CA HIS A 391 4.35 0.25 -1.80
C HIS A 391 3.19 1.24 -1.64
N ARG A 392 2.56 1.63 -2.77
CA ARG A 392 1.38 2.52 -2.79
C ARG A 392 0.19 2.00 -1.96
N ARG A 393 0.17 0.69 -1.64
CA ARG A 393 -0.91 -0.01 -0.92
C ARG A 393 -0.45 -0.61 0.41
N ALA A 394 0.75 -0.28 0.90
CA ALA A 394 1.33 -0.89 2.10
C ALA A 394 0.43 -0.73 3.35
N VAL A 395 -0.22 0.43 3.50
CA VAL A 395 -1.21 0.67 4.59
C VAL A 395 -2.42 -0.25 4.47
N THR A 396 -2.98 -0.42 3.27
CA THR A 396 -4.10 -1.36 3.01
C THR A 396 -3.70 -2.80 3.30
N LEU A 397 -2.49 -3.20 2.87
CA LEU A 397 -1.93 -4.53 3.09
C LEU A 397 -1.64 -4.81 4.57
N ARG A 398 -1.16 -3.83 5.33
CA ARG A 398 -1.00 -3.90 6.80
C ARG A 398 -2.33 -4.12 7.51
N LEU A 399 -3.34 -3.31 7.20
CA LEU A 399 -4.66 -3.43 7.85
C LEU A 399 -5.28 -4.81 7.57
N LEU A 400 -5.16 -5.29 6.33
CA LEU A 400 -5.52 -6.67 5.99
C LEU A 400 -4.71 -7.66 6.84
N ALA A 401 -3.37 -7.63 6.77
CA ALA A 401 -2.48 -8.60 7.39
C ALA A 401 -2.59 -8.67 8.92
N GLY A 402 -2.76 -7.54 9.60
CA GLY A 402 -2.81 -7.45 11.06
C GLY A 402 -4.18 -7.77 11.66
N GLU A 403 -5.27 -7.28 11.06
CA GLU A 403 -6.61 -7.36 11.67
C GLU A 403 -7.48 -8.50 11.12
N THR A 404 -7.25 -8.95 9.88
CA THR A 404 -8.24 -9.80 9.17
C THR A 404 -7.66 -10.97 8.38
N MET A 405 -6.41 -10.91 7.92
CA MET A 405 -5.76 -11.92 7.08
C MET A 405 -4.31 -12.20 7.52
N PRO A 406 -4.05 -12.86 8.66
CA PRO A 406 -2.68 -13.19 9.10
C PRO A 406 -1.85 -13.96 8.05
N GLN A 407 -2.51 -14.80 7.23
CA GLN A 407 -1.90 -15.53 6.11
C GLN A 407 -1.38 -14.62 4.98
N LEU A 408 -1.73 -13.34 4.96
CA LEU A 408 -1.19 -12.38 3.99
C LEU A 408 0.29 -12.08 4.25
N VAL A 409 0.75 -12.20 5.50
CA VAL A 409 2.16 -12.00 5.87
C VAL A 409 3.05 -13.04 5.21
N SER A 410 2.69 -14.33 5.26
CA SER A 410 3.48 -15.38 4.60
C SER A 410 3.49 -15.23 3.08
N VAL A 411 2.36 -14.89 2.45
CA VAL A 411 2.29 -14.63 1.00
C VAL A 411 3.17 -13.43 0.60
N LEU A 412 3.20 -12.37 1.40
CA LEU A 412 4.12 -11.24 1.21
C LEU A 412 5.59 -11.68 1.36
N SER A 413 5.94 -12.41 2.42
CA SER A 413 7.31 -12.89 2.66
C SER A 413 7.80 -13.83 1.56
N ASP A 414 7.00 -14.83 1.19
CA ASP A 414 7.33 -15.76 0.09
C ASP A 414 7.52 -15.04 -1.23
N ARG A 415 6.76 -13.97 -1.49
CA ARG A 415 6.99 -13.14 -2.67
C ARG A 415 8.30 -12.37 -2.61
N LEU A 416 8.59 -11.70 -1.50
CA LEU A 416 9.85 -10.93 -1.35
C LEU A 416 11.07 -11.87 -1.42
N ARG A 417 10.98 -13.08 -0.84
CA ARG A 417 11.94 -14.18 -1.05
C ARG A 417 12.11 -14.55 -2.52
N ARG A 418 11.02 -14.70 -3.29
CA ARG A 418 11.07 -15.04 -4.73
C ARG A 418 11.61 -13.91 -5.62
N LEU A 419 11.54 -12.66 -5.17
CA LEU A 419 12.14 -11.52 -5.87
C LEU A 419 13.63 -11.32 -5.53
N SER A 420 14.06 -11.65 -4.31
CA SER A 420 15.46 -11.50 -3.86
C SER A 420 16.59 -12.14 -4.71
N PRO A 421 16.40 -13.20 -5.52
CA PRO A 421 17.46 -13.74 -6.37
C PRO A 421 17.69 -12.89 -7.64
N GLN A 422 16.78 -11.97 -7.95
CA GLN A 422 16.89 -11.12 -9.13
C GLN A 422 17.94 -10.04 -8.87
N ARG A 423 18.86 -9.84 -9.84
CA ARG A 423 19.77 -8.70 -9.83
C ARG A 423 18.97 -7.43 -10.13
N PHE A 424 18.60 -6.72 -9.07
CA PHE A 424 17.92 -5.43 -9.17
C PHE A 424 18.86 -4.36 -9.73
N ASP A 425 18.34 -3.46 -10.57
CA ASP A 425 19.01 -2.18 -10.83
C ASP A 425 18.93 -1.24 -9.61
N ALA A 426 19.71 -0.17 -9.60
CA ALA A 426 19.78 0.77 -8.47
C ALA A 426 18.47 1.52 -8.18
N GLY A 427 17.51 1.54 -9.11
CA GLY A 427 16.14 2.02 -8.89
C GLY A 427 15.23 0.93 -8.32
N GLN A 428 15.29 -0.28 -8.88
CA GLN A 428 14.54 -1.45 -8.41
C GLN A 428 14.91 -1.85 -6.97
N LEU A 429 16.21 -1.86 -6.62
CA LEU A 429 16.68 -2.24 -5.29
C LEU A 429 16.14 -1.27 -4.22
N MET A 430 16.06 0.02 -4.55
CA MET A 430 15.46 1.02 -3.65
C MET A 430 13.92 0.98 -3.67
N GLY A 431 13.28 0.62 -4.78
CA GLY A 431 11.85 0.32 -4.80
C GLY A 431 11.48 -0.89 -3.92
N PHE A 432 12.35 -1.91 -3.89
CA PHE A 432 12.24 -3.09 -3.03
C PHE A 432 12.52 -2.76 -1.55
N ALA A 433 13.58 -1.99 -1.29
CA ALA A 433 13.94 -1.51 0.03
C ALA A 433 12.87 -0.57 0.64
N LEU A 434 12.23 0.29 -0.15
CA LEU A 434 11.10 1.11 0.29
C LEU A 434 9.91 0.24 0.71
N VAL A 435 9.54 -0.78 -0.09
CA VAL A 435 8.50 -1.75 0.28
C VAL A 435 8.84 -2.44 1.61
N LEU A 436 10.09 -2.85 1.82
CA LEU A 436 10.52 -3.47 3.07
C LEU A 436 10.45 -2.50 4.26
N ALA A 437 11.00 -1.30 4.13
CA ALA A 437 11.01 -0.29 5.18
C ALA A 437 9.59 0.15 5.57
N ASP A 438 8.70 0.36 4.60
CA ASP A 438 7.28 0.65 4.84
C ASP A 438 6.61 -0.51 5.59
N LEU A 439 6.69 -1.75 5.09
CA LEU A 439 6.05 -2.89 5.73
C LEU A 439 6.58 -3.12 7.17
N GLN A 440 7.89 -2.92 7.40
CA GLN A 440 8.50 -2.99 8.73
C GLN A 440 8.04 -1.87 9.66
N GLY A 441 8.06 -0.60 9.21
CA GLY A 441 7.57 0.54 10.00
C GLY A 441 6.06 0.47 10.30
N LEU A 442 5.32 -0.27 9.46
CA LEU A 442 3.92 -0.62 9.65
C LEU A 442 3.68 -1.81 10.61
N GLY A 443 4.74 -2.50 11.05
CA GLY A 443 4.72 -3.57 12.05
C GLY A 443 4.86 -4.99 11.49
N LEU A 444 5.11 -5.16 10.20
CA LEU A 444 5.26 -6.47 9.56
C LEU A 444 6.75 -6.86 9.47
N THR A 445 7.14 -7.91 10.20
CA THR A 445 8.52 -8.41 10.23
C THR A 445 8.85 -9.21 8.96
N MET A 446 9.09 -8.48 7.86
CA MET A 446 9.30 -9.08 6.52
C MET A 446 10.71 -9.62 6.29
N LEU A 447 11.73 -9.08 6.98
CA LEU A 447 13.11 -9.57 6.89
C LEU A 447 13.28 -10.84 7.72
N ASP A 448 13.32 -11.99 7.06
CA ASP A 448 13.99 -13.17 7.59
C ASP A 448 15.49 -13.14 7.24
N GLY A 449 16.29 -13.92 7.97
CA GLY A 449 17.75 -13.85 7.90
C GLY A 449 18.35 -14.14 6.51
N ALA A 450 17.64 -14.89 5.65
CA ALA A 450 18.07 -15.26 4.31
C ALA A 450 17.69 -14.20 3.26
N LEU A 451 16.52 -13.58 3.40
CA LEU A 451 16.16 -12.38 2.63
C LEU A 451 17.08 -11.20 2.98
N GLU A 452 17.33 -11.00 4.27
CA GLU A 452 18.22 -9.96 4.79
C GLU A 452 19.67 -10.14 4.33
N GLU A 453 20.18 -11.38 4.30
CA GLU A 453 21.55 -11.66 3.82
C GLU A 453 21.73 -11.34 2.32
N ARG A 454 20.73 -11.66 1.48
CA ARG A 454 20.74 -11.29 0.06
C ARG A 454 20.65 -9.78 -0.12
N LEU A 455 19.81 -9.11 0.66
CA LEU A 455 19.69 -7.66 0.66
C LEU A 455 21.01 -7.00 1.10
N VAL A 456 21.65 -7.50 2.14
CA VAL A 456 22.99 -7.09 2.60
C VAL A 456 24.02 -7.18 1.46
N GLN A 457 24.08 -8.29 0.74
CA GLN A 457 25.02 -8.47 -0.37
C GLN A 457 24.73 -7.50 -1.53
N GLN A 458 23.46 -7.36 -1.92
CA GLN A 458 23.05 -6.44 -2.99
C GLN A 458 23.24 -4.96 -2.62
N LEU A 459 23.07 -4.58 -1.36
CA LEU A 459 23.32 -3.22 -0.88
C LEU A 459 24.81 -2.91 -0.79
N ARG A 460 25.66 -3.89 -0.43
CA ARG A 460 27.12 -3.74 -0.52
C ARG A 460 27.57 -3.51 -1.96
N GLU A 461 27.17 -4.39 -2.88
CA GLU A 461 27.44 -4.24 -4.32
C GLU A 461 26.91 -2.91 -4.86
N GLY A 462 25.73 -2.46 -4.39
CA GLY A 462 25.15 -1.16 -4.71
C GLY A 462 26.00 0.01 -4.22
N VAL A 463 26.29 0.11 -2.92
CA VAL A 463 27.12 1.17 -2.33
C VAL A 463 28.48 1.26 -3.02
N GLU A 464 29.10 0.12 -3.35
CA GLU A 464 30.40 0.09 -4.04
C GLU A 464 30.36 0.57 -5.51
N THR A 465 29.20 0.55 -6.17
CA THR A 465 29.07 0.83 -7.63
C THR A 465 28.22 2.05 -7.96
N TRP A 466 27.45 2.60 -7.02
CA TRP A 466 26.59 3.75 -7.27
C TRP A 466 27.37 5.05 -7.53
N PRO A 467 26.84 5.95 -8.39
CA PRO A 467 27.38 7.29 -8.56
C PRO A 467 27.10 8.16 -7.33
N GLY A 468 27.90 9.21 -7.12
CA GLY A 468 27.94 9.97 -5.86
C GLY A 468 26.61 10.63 -5.50
N GLU A 469 25.90 11.17 -6.49
CA GLU A 469 24.60 11.82 -6.35
C GLU A 469 23.51 10.84 -5.91
N ARG A 470 23.61 9.57 -6.37
CA ARG A 470 22.70 8.49 -5.97
C ARG A 470 22.96 8.05 -4.55
N LEU A 471 24.23 7.86 -4.19
CA LEU A 471 24.64 7.46 -2.85
C LEU A 471 24.30 8.56 -1.82
N TYR A 472 24.53 9.83 -2.15
CA TYR A 472 24.11 10.98 -1.35
C TYR A 472 22.59 10.98 -1.10
N ALA A 473 21.78 10.80 -2.15
CA ALA A 473 20.33 10.80 -2.03
C ALA A 473 19.77 9.68 -1.13
N GLU A 474 20.44 8.52 -1.06
CA GLU A 474 20.04 7.40 -0.20
C GLU A 474 20.63 7.47 1.23
N LEU A 475 21.67 8.27 1.45
CA LEU A 475 22.24 8.58 2.77
C LEU A 475 21.55 9.75 3.49
N CYS A 476 20.82 10.60 2.77
CA CYS A 476 20.00 11.67 3.35
C CYS A 476 18.96 11.13 4.37
N PRO A 477 18.44 11.95 5.31
CA PRO A 477 17.48 11.53 6.34
C PRO A 477 16.18 10.85 5.86
N GLN A 478 15.83 11.07 4.59
CA GLN A 478 14.66 10.51 3.87
C GLN A 478 15.04 9.36 2.89
N GLY A 479 16.31 8.96 2.87
CA GLY A 479 16.86 7.94 1.98
C GLY A 479 16.50 6.53 2.42
N THR A 480 16.35 5.65 1.44
CA THR A 480 15.90 4.27 1.63
C THR A 480 16.97 3.41 2.30
N LEU A 481 18.23 3.60 1.91
CA LEU A 481 19.38 2.89 2.50
C LEU A 481 19.43 3.15 4.01
N LEU A 482 19.29 4.42 4.40
CA LEU A 482 19.24 4.83 5.80
C LEU A 482 18.00 4.30 6.52
N ALA A 483 16.82 4.29 5.89
CA ALA A 483 15.63 3.68 6.48
C ALA A 483 15.82 2.19 6.79
N LEU A 484 16.49 1.43 5.91
CA LEU A 484 16.88 0.04 6.19
C LEU A 484 17.98 -0.08 7.26
N CYS A 485 18.96 0.82 7.30
CA CYS A 485 19.99 0.81 8.35
C CYS A 485 19.40 1.10 9.75
N ARG A 486 18.27 1.81 9.81
CA ARG A 486 17.48 2.01 11.04
C ARG A 486 16.61 0.80 11.40
N SER A 487 16.24 -0.07 10.45
CA SER A 487 15.41 -1.27 10.69
C SER A 487 16.19 -2.60 10.79
N SER A 488 17.45 -2.65 10.32
CA SER A 488 18.34 -3.82 10.41
C SER A 488 19.78 -3.42 10.74
N SER A 489 20.30 -3.97 11.84
CA SER A 489 21.70 -3.85 12.23
C SER A 489 22.66 -4.60 11.29
N ARG A 490 22.21 -5.68 10.64
CA ARG A 490 23.01 -6.40 9.62
C ARG A 490 23.15 -5.59 8.34
N VAL A 491 22.08 -4.92 7.89
CA VAL A 491 22.15 -3.95 6.78
C VAL A 491 23.05 -2.78 7.15
N ARG A 492 22.86 -2.17 8.33
CA ARG A 492 23.70 -1.08 8.82
C ARG A 492 25.19 -1.44 8.81
N SER A 493 25.56 -2.55 9.46
CA SER A 493 26.95 -3.02 9.52
C SER A 493 27.56 -3.33 8.14
N ALA A 494 26.76 -3.85 7.20
CA ALA A 494 27.23 -4.09 5.84
C ALA A 494 27.49 -2.79 5.05
N VAL A 495 26.70 -1.74 5.30
CA VAL A 495 26.87 -0.41 4.71
C VAL A 495 28.04 0.34 5.34
N GLU A 496 28.16 0.31 6.67
CA GLU A 496 29.30 0.86 7.43
C GLU A 496 30.64 0.28 6.96
N ALA A 497 30.68 -1.02 6.63
CA ALA A 497 31.88 -1.67 6.08
C ALA A 497 32.18 -1.27 4.61
N ALA A 498 31.17 -0.97 3.80
CA ALA A 498 31.33 -0.68 2.37
C ALA A 498 31.59 0.81 2.07
N LEU A 499 31.00 1.70 2.86
CA LEU A 499 30.97 3.14 2.59
C LEU A 499 32.35 3.84 2.68
N PRO A 500 33.22 3.56 3.68
CA PRO A 500 34.57 4.14 3.74
C PRO A 500 35.41 3.76 2.52
N ALA A 501 35.36 2.48 2.13
CA ALA A 501 36.08 1.97 0.96
C ALA A 501 35.57 2.60 -0.36
N ARG A 502 34.25 2.79 -0.51
CA ARG A 502 33.66 3.51 -1.65
C ARG A 502 34.14 4.97 -1.70
N MET A 503 34.16 5.67 -0.57
CA MET A 503 34.59 7.07 -0.47
C MET A 503 36.09 7.22 -0.77
N ALA A 504 36.93 6.32 -0.24
CA ALA A 504 38.37 6.32 -0.52
C ALA A 504 38.65 6.07 -2.02
N ARG A 505 37.95 5.10 -2.63
CA ARG A 505 37.99 4.84 -4.08
C ARG A 505 37.57 6.08 -4.89
N ALA A 506 36.48 6.74 -4.49
CA ALA A 506 35.99 7.93 -5.17
C ALA A 506 36.97 9.11 -5.12
N VAL A 507 37.55 9.38 -3.96
CA VAL A 507 38.57 10.44 -3.82
C VAL A 507 39.82 10.12 -4.65
N ALA A 508 40.22 8.84 -4.75
CA ALA A 508 41.28 8.41 -5.65
C ALA A 508 40.93 8.67 -7.13
N GLU A 509 39.71 8.33 -7.56
CA GLU A 509 39.19 8.54 -8.92
C GLU A 509 39.13 10.04 -9.28
N THR A 510 38.54 10.86 -8.40
CA THR A 510 38.46 12.32 -8.51
C THR A 510 39.85 12.96 -8.63
N LEU A 511 40.80 12.62 -7.73
CA LEU A 511 42.18 13.14 -7.80
C LEU A 511 42.89 12.66 -9.08
N ALA A 512 42.71 11.40 -9.48
CA ALA A 512 43.26 10.87 -10.73
C ALA A 512 42.67 11.51 -11.99
N SER A 513 41.56 12.25 -11.88
CA SER A 513 40.99 13.04 -12.98
C SER A 513 41.68 14.40 -13.19
N LEU A 514 42.53 14.84 -12.26
CA LEU A 514 43.32 16.07 -12.37
C LEU A 514 44.45 15.88 -13.41
N ARG A 515 44.22 16.32 -14.65
CA ARG A 515 45.22 16.29 -15.74
C ARG A 515 45.76 17.67 -16.09
N SER A 516 44.93 18.69 -15.93
CA SER A 516 45.22 20.08 -16.25
C SER A 516 44.88 21.01 -15.07
N SER A 517 45.25 22.28 -15.19
CA SER A 517 44.72 23.32 -14.30
C SER A 517 43.24 23.60 -14.51
N GLU A 518 42.65 23.24 -15.66
CA GLU A 518 41.23 23.45 -15.96
C GLU A 518 40.34 22.46 -15.20
N ASP A 519 40.83 21.24 -14.96
CA ASP A 519 40.17 20.22 -14.13
C ASP A 519 40.02 20.64 -12.66
N SER A 520 40.83 21.58 -12.17
CA SER A 520 40.92 21.94 -10.74
C SER A 520 39.58 22.32 -10.11
N GLY A 521 38.75 23.11 -10.82
CA GLY A 521 37.43 23.51 -10.35
C GLY A 521 36.46 22.33 -10.21
N ARG A 522 36.52 21.36 -11.13
CA ARG A 522 35.72 20.13 -11.07
C ARG A 522 36.18 19.25 -9.91
N VAL A 523 37.48 19.02 -9.78
CA VAL A 523 38.08 18.21 -8.71
C VAL A 523 37.74 18.79 -7.33
N LYS A 524 37.83 20.12 -7.16
CA LYS A 524 37.41 20.81 -5.94
C LYS A 524 35.93 20.61 -5.62
N GLN A 525 35.05 20.68 -6.62
CA GLN A 525 33.62 20.45 -6.45
C GLN A 525 33.35 18.99 -6.03
N GLU A 526 33.87 18.02 -6.77
CA GLU A 526 33.72 16.59 -6.47
C GLU A 526 34.20 16.26 -5.04
N LEU A 527 35.38 16.72 -4.63
CA LEU A 527 35.90 16.53 -3.27
C LEU A 527 34.99 17.19 -2.20
N THR A 528 34.38 18.33 -2.51
CA THR A 528 33.43 19.02 -1.62
C THR A 528 32.12 18.23 -1.47
N GLU A 529 31.64 17.61 -2.55
CA GLU A 529 30.44 16.76 -2.56
C GLU A 529 30.66 15.45 -1.79
N TRP A 530 31.81 14.78 -1.98
CA TRP A 530 32.21 13.63 -1.16
C TRP A 530 32.38 14.02 0.32
N GLY A 531 32.93 15.20 0.61
CA GLY A 531 33.01 15.74 1.96
C GLY A 531 31.65 16.09 2.60
N LEU A 532 30.66 16.51 1.80
CA LEU A 532 29.29 16.68 2.26
C LEU A 532 28.63 15.32 2.56
N MET A 533 28.83 14.33 1.68
CA MET A 533 28.32 12.97 1.88
C MET A 533 28.88 12.32 3.15
N ALA A 534 30.18 12.48 3.43
CA ALA A 534 30.80 11.98 4.65
C ALA A 534 30.20 12.61 5.92
N ARG A 535 29.83 13.90 5.89
CA ARG A 535 29.12 14.55 7.01
C ARG A 535 27.73 14.00 7.22
N VAL A 536 26.95 13.80 6.16
CA VAL A 536 25.60 13.26 6.26
C VAL A 536 25.63 11.83 6.81
N ALA A 537 26.50 10.98 6.26
CA ALA A 537 26.66 9.60 6.75
C ALA A 537 27.16 9.54 8.21
N ARG A 538 28.09 10.41 8.63
CA ARG A 538 28.53 10.49 10.03
C ARG A 538 27.43 11.02 10.98
N ALA A 539 26.64 12.01 10.55
CA ALA A 539 25.53 12.54 11.35
C ALA A 539 24.40 11.50 11.57
N GLU A 540 24.28 10.53 10.67
CA GLU A 540 23.34 9.41 10.74
C GLU A 540 23.97 8.11 11.29
N GLY A 541 25.20 8.17 11.82
CA GLY A 541 25.91 7.05 12.46
C GLY A 541 26.52 6.01 11.50
N LEU A 542 26.43 6.19 10.19
CA LEU A 542 26.95 5.25 9.18
C LEU A 542 28.47 5.37 8.94
N LEU A 543 29.15 6.25 9.68
CA LEU A 543 30.61 6.46 9.67
C LEU A 543 31.14 6.75 11.09
N ASP A 544 30.63 6.04 12.10
CA ASP A 544 31.07 6.17 13.51
C ASP A 544 32.58 5.87 13.69
N SER A 545 33.12 4.95 12.87
CA SER A 545 34.55 4.80 12.65
C SER A 545 34.87 4.82 11.15
N PHE A 546 35.48 5.91 10.68
CA PHE A 546 36.21 5.85 9.42
C PHE A 546 37.46 4.99 9.66
N GLY A 547 37.53 3.83 9.02
CA GLY A 547 38.59 2.84 9.25
C GLY A 547 39.98 3.47 9.11
N GLU A 548 40.88 3.12 10.02
CA GLU A 548 42.23 3.70 10.03
C GLU A 548 42.98 3.50 8.70
N PRO A 549 42.96 2.33 8.02
CA PRO A 549 43.63 2.18 6.73
C PRO A 549 42.97 3.00 5.62
N GLU A 550 41.64 3.09 5.55
CA GLU A 550 40.94 3.90 4.54
C GLU A 550 41.21 5.40 4.74
N ARG A 551 41.15 5.86 6.00
CA ARG A 551 41.49 7.24 6.37
C ARG A 551 42.94 7.54 6.01
N ARG A 552 43.89 6.68 6.39
CA ARG A 552 45.33 6.86 6.09
C ARG A 552 45.58 6.84 4.58
N ALA A 553 44.91 5.97 3.82
CA ALA A 553 45.01 5.95 2.36
C ALA A 553 44.50 7.24 1.72
N MET A 554 43.33 7.75 2.14
CA MET A 554 42.79 9.03 1.66
C MET A 554 43.73 10.20 1.94
N LEU A 555 44.27 10.30 3.15
CA LEU A 555 45.18 11.37 3.55
C LEU A 555 46.52 11.30 2.78
N ASN A 556 47.07 10.10 2.59
CA ASN A 556 48.27 9.91 1.78
C ASN A 556 48.03 10.34 0.33
N MET A 557 46.89 9.95 -0.27
CA MET A 557 46.55 10.36 -1.65
C MET A 557 46.38 11.88 -1.77
N LEU A 558 45.70 12.54 -0.84
CA LEU A 558 45.54 14.01 -0.85
C LEU A 558 46.90 14.71 -0.69
N SER A 559 47.73 14.26 0.25
CA SER A 559 49.09 14.78 0.48
C SER A 559 50.00 14.60 -0.75
N ASP A 560 49.95 13.44 -1.40
CA ASP A 560 50.67 13.15 -2.64
C ASP A 560 50.24 14.08 -3.79
N TYR A 561 48.94 14.34 -3.92
CA TYR A 561 48.41 15.22 -4.98
C TYR A 561 48.68 16.69 -4.70
N SER A 562 48.55 17.16 -3.45
CA SER A 562 48.96 18.52 -3.06
C SER A 562 50.45 18.74 -3.32
N SER A 563 51.31 17.79 -2.94
CA SER A 563 52.75 17.82 -3.22
C SER A 563 53.06 17.89 -4.73
N LYS A 564 52.37 17.11 -5.57
CA LYS A 564 52.52 17.15 -7.04
C LYS A 564 52.04 18.48 -7.63
N CYS A 565 50.98 19.07 -7.08
CA CYS A 565 50.46 20.37 -7.50
C CYS A 565 51.40 21.53 -7.10
N MET A 566 51.98 21.46 -5.89
CA MET A 566 52.98 22.42 -5.40
C MET A 566 54.30 22.37 -6.16
N ALA A 567 54.73 21.17 -6.57
CA ALA A 567 55.91 20.97 -7.43
C ALA A 567 55.71 21.43 -8.89
N SER A 568 54.49 21.78 -9.29
CA SER A 568 54.21 22.23 -10.66
C SER A 568 54.58 23.71 -10.86
N SER A 569 55.29 24.00 -11.95
CA SER A 569 55.58 25.37 -12.38
C SER A 569 54.30 26.20 -12.61
N SER A 570 53.18 25.55 -12.98
CA SER A 570 51.91 26.22 -13.25
C SER A 570 51.35 26.91 -11.99
N PRO A 571 51.12 28.24 -12.01
CA PRO A 571 50.54 28.94 -10.87
C PRO A 571 49.10 28.48 -10.58
N ALA A 572 48.35 28.05 -11.59
CA ALA A 572 46.99 27.54 -11.42
C ALA A 572 46.95 26.16 -10.74
N LEU A 573 47.95 25.30 -10.95
CA LEU A 573 48.07 24.05 -10.18
C LEU A 573 48.53 24.31 -8.75
N ARG A 574 49.38 25.31 -8.49
CA ARG A 574 49.69 25.77 -7.13
C ARG A 574 48.48 26.36 -6.40
N GLN A 575 47.54 27.00 -7.09
CA GLN A 575 46.26 27.39 -6.52
C GLN A 575 45.35 26.18 -6.22
N CYS A 576 45.35 25.17 -7.10
CA CYS A 576 44.65 23.89 -6.88
C CYS A 576 45.17 23.16 -5.63
N ALA A 577 46.46 23.23 -5.31
CA ALA A 577 47.02 22.65 -4.09
C ALA A 577 46.36 23.23 -2.83
N GLN A 578 46.19 24.55 -2.72
CA GLN A 578 45.50 25.20 -1.58
C GLN A 578 44.04 24.75 -1.46
N ASP A 579 43.37 24.51 -2.58
CA ASP A 579 41.99 24.01 -2.62
C ASP A 579 41.90 22.52 -2.22
N ILE A 580 42.88 21.71 -2.61
CA ILE A 580 43.04 20.32 -2.16
C ILE A 580 43.34 20.28 -0.66
N ASP A 581 44.23 21.14 -0.15
CA ASP A 581 44.54 21.26 1.28
C ASP A 581 43.29 21.63 2.09
N SER A 582 42.47 22.57 1.59
CA SER A 582 41.19 22.94 2.21
C SER A 582 40.17 21.79 2.21
N ALA A 583 40.13 20.98 1.15
CA ALA A 583 39.32 19.76 1.10
C ALA A 583 39.88 18.66 2.04
N GLN A 584 41.20 18.53 2.14
CA GLN A 584 41.89 17.61 3.05
C GLN A 584 41.64 17.99 4.51
N TRP A 585 41.68 19.28 4.87
CA TRP A 585 41.31 19.75 6.21
C TRP A 585 39.84 19.46 6.54
N SER A 586 38.94 19.63 5.55
CA SER A 586 37.53 19.26 5.71
C SER A 586 37.41 17.75 5.98
N LEU A 587 38.05 16.90 5.17
CA LEU A 587 38.07 15.44 5.33
C LEU A 587 38.76 14.99 6.63
N LEU A 588 39.79 15.69 7.09
CA LEU A 588 40.42 15.47 8.40
C LEU A 588 39.45 15.73 9.54
N VAL A 589 38.82 16.90 9.60
CA VAL A 589 37.83 17.23 10.65
C VAL A 589 36.66 16.25 10.64
N MET A 590 36.28 15.75 9.46
CA MET A 590 35.14 14.85 9.27
C MET A 590 35.49 13.36 9.52
N THR A 591 36.77 12.98 9.51
CA THR A 591 37.26 11.60 9.80
C THR A 591 38.11 11.47 11.08
N ALA A 592 38.41 12.59 11.73
CA ALA A 592 38.87 12.61 13.11
C ALA A 592 37.73 12.13 14.02
N GLN A 593 37.97 11.05 14.75
CA GLN A 593 37.10 10.68 15.86
C GLN A 593 37.14 11.84 16.86
N VAL A 594 35.96 12.37 17.17
CA VAL A 594 35.80 13.22 18.34
C VAL A 594 35.56 12.21 19.45
N ASP A 595 36.60 11.91 20.24
CA ASP A 595 36.51 11.01 21.40
C ASP A 595 35.79 11.69 22.57
N SER A 596 34.60 12.23 22.29
CA SER A 596 33.63 12.69 23.28
C SER A 596 32.92 11.48 23.89
N ARG A 597 33.60 10.84 24.84
CA ARG A 597 33.00 9.96 25.85
C ARG A 597 32.49 10.77 27.04
#